data_AF-A0A9E2VMD6-F1
#
_entry.id   AF-A0A9E2VMD6-F1
#
_cell.length_a   1.000
_cell.length_b   1.000
_cell.length_c   1.000
_cell.angle_alpha   90.00
_cell.angle_beta   90.00
_cell.angle_gamma   90.00
#
_symmetry.space_group_name_H-M   'P 1'
#
loop_
_entity.id
_entity.type
_entity.pdbx_description
1 polymer ?
#
loop_
_entity_poly.entity_id
_entity_poly.type
_entity_poly.pdbx_seq_one_letter_code
_entity_poly.pdbx_strand_id
1 'polypeptide(L)'
;MRGYLALVLHAHLPFVRHPEHARFLEEQWLFEAMTEAYVPLLQVLDGWERDGMATRLTLTLSPTLCAMLRDPLLQERYARHLDGLIELAGKELHRTHWDAALRPIAEFYHQRFGRVRQTYQATGRDLVAAFGQLQDRGRLEIITCAATHAVLPLLADH
;
A
#
# COMPACT_ATOMS: atom_id res chain seq x y z
N MET A 1 -26.47 -9.33 23.26
CA MET A 1 -25.81 -8.07 23.65
C MET A 1 -25.15 -7.46 22.42
N ARG A 2 -25.20 -6.13 22.27
CA ARG A 2 -24.41 -5.41 21.26
C ARG A 2 -23.10 -4.98 21.92
N GLY A 3 -21.97 -5.34 21.32
CA GLY A 3 -20.63 -4.92 21.76
C GLY A 3 -20.00 -3.96 20.75
N TYR A 4 -18.82 -3.42 21.09
CA TYR A 4 -18.01 -2.63 20.17
C TYR A 4 -16.90 -3.52 19.59
N LEU A 5 -16.65 -3.39 18.30
CA LEU A 5 -15.51 -3.99 17.61
C LEU A 5 -14.57 -2.87 17.17
N ALA A 6 -13.31 -2.93 17.60
CA ALA A 6 -12.26 -2.03 17.15
C ALA A 6 -11.21 -2.85 16.39
N LEU A 7 -11.11 -2.61 15.08
CA LEU A 7 -10.06 -3.19 14.24
C LEU A 7 -8.92 -2.18 14.11
N VAL A 8 -7.75 -2.56 14.60
CA VAL A 8 -6.52 -1.75 14.53
C VAL A 8 -5.54 -2.42 13.59
N LEU A 9 -5.26 -1.77 12.47
CA LEU A 9 -4.26 -2.19 11.49
C LEU A 9 -2.95 -1.45 11.76
N HIS A 10 -1.83 -2.15 11.83
CA HIS A 10 -0.53 -1.53 12.09
C HIS A 10 0.34 -1.56 10.82
N ALA A 11 0.47 -0.43 10.14
CA ALA A 11 1.32 -0.32 8.95
C ALA A 11 2.68 0.27 9.30
N HIS A 12 3.71 -0.54 9.10
CA HIS A 12 5.10 -0.19 9.36
C HIS A 12 6.04 -0.90 8.38
N LEU A 13 7.07 -0.18 7.95
CA LEU A 13 8.29 -0.75 7.39
C LEU A 13 9.53 -0.06 8.00
N PRO A 14 10.65 -0.79 8.14
CA PRO A 14 11.94 -0.16 8.41
C PRO A 14 12.34 0.76 7.24
N PHE A 15 13.28 1.67 7.48
CA PHE A 15 13.69 2.61 6.46
C PHE A 15 14.60 1.94 5.42
N VAL A 16 14.09 1.72 4.20
CA VAL A 16 14.75 0.94 3.13
C VAL A 16 15.18 1.79 1.93
N ARG A 17 15.38 3.09 2.09
CA ARG A 17 15.73 4.00 0.99
C ARG A 17 17.23 3.95 0.68
N HIS A 18 17.60 3.48 -0.51
CA HIS A 18 19.01 3.33 -0.94
C HIS A 18 19.30 4.07 -2.24
N PRO A 19 19.58 5.40 -2.20
CA PRO A 19 19.90 6.20 -3.38
C PRO A 19 21.20 5.80 -4.09
N GLU A 20 22.15 5.21 -3.35
CA GLU A 20 23.46 4.77 -3.83
C GLU A 20 23.40 3.60 -4.82
N HIS A 21 22.28 2.86 -4.84
CA HIS A 21 22.08 1.72 -5.71
C HIS A 21 20.94 1.99 -6.70
N ALA A 22 21.13 1.65 -7.98
CA ALA A 22 20.08 1.82 -9.00
C ALA A 22 18.87 0.89 -8.77
N ARG A 23 19.12 -0.27 -8.14
CA ARG A 23 18.13 -1.24 -7.68
C ARG A 23 18.60 -1.81 -6.35
N PHE A 24 17.67 -1.99 -5.42
CA PHE A 24 17.93 -2.58 -4.11
C PHE A 24 16.75 -3.48 -3.73
N LEU A 25 17.01 -4.63 -3.11
CA LEU A 25 15.98 -5.65 -2.89
C LEU A 25 15.00 -5.23 -1.78
N GLU A 26 15.50 -4.55 -0.77
CA GLU A 26 14.74 -4.14 0.40
C GLU A 26 13.69 -3.07 0.06
N GLU A 27 13.92 -2.28 -0.99
CA GLU A 27 12.90 -1.38 -1.55
C GLU A 27 11.70 -2.13 -2.13
N GLN A 28 11.88 -3.39 -2.58
CA GLN A 28 10.78 -4.21 -3.08
C GLN A 28 9.74 -4.48 -2.00
N TRP A 29 10.14 -4.61 -0.73
CA TRP A 29 9.18 -4.78 0.37
C TRP A 29 8.20 -3.62 0.47
N LEU A 30 8.68 -2.38 0.26
CA LEU A 30 7.81 -1.21 0.22
C LEU A 30 6.86 -1.27 -0.98
N PHE A 31 7.38 -1.64 -2.16
CA PHE A 31 6.60 -1.69 -3.39
C PHE A 31 5.52 -2.78 -3.37
N GLU A 32 5.84 -3.94 -2.81
CA GLU A 32 4.91 -5.04 -2.56
C GLU A 32 3.83 -4.60 -1.56
N ALA A 33 4.20 -4.00 -0.43
CA ALA A 33 3.24 -3.48 0.54
C ALA A 33 2.30 -2.41 -0.06
N MET A 34 2.82 -1.53 -0.91
CA MET A 34 2.01 -0.55 -1.64
C MET A 34 1.02 -1.23 -2.61
N THR A 35 1.48 -2.21 -3.39
CA THR A 35 0.70 -2.90 -4.43
C THR A 35 -0.36 -3.82 -3.83
N GLU A 36 -0.02 -4.50 -2.74
CA GLU A 36 -0.79 -5.63 -2.23
C GLU A 36 -1.61 -5.29 -0.98
N ALA A 37 -1.21 -4.27 -0.21
CA ALA A 37 -1.88 -3.88 1.02
C ALA A 37 -2.41 -2.44 1.00
N TYR A 38 -1.57 -1.42 0.79
CA TYR A 38 -1.97 -0.02 1.03
C TYR A 38 -2.92 0.53 -0.03
N VAL A 39 -2.62 0.36 -1.31
CA VAL A 39 -3.53 0.79 -2.38
C VAL A 39 -4.83 -0.04 -2.35
N PRO A 40 -4.79 -1.37 -2.19
CA PRO A 40 -6.01 -2.15 -1.99
C PRO A 40 -6.85 -1.73 -0.78
N LEU A 41 -6.23 -1.33 0.33
CA LEU A 41 -6.96 -0.82 1.50
C LEU A 41 -7.74 0.45 1.16
N LEU A 42 -7.14 1.39 0.42
CA LEU A 42 -7.85 2.58 -0.07
C LEU A 42 -9.05 2.18 -0.94
N GLN A 43 -8.86 1.23 -1.87
CA GLN A 43 -9.95 0.75 -2.75
C GLN A 43 -11.12 0.15 -1.97
N VAL A 44 -10.83 -0.58 -0.88
CA VAL A 44 -11.86 -1.15 0.01
C VAL A 44 -12.59 -0.03 0.77
N LEU A 45 -11.86 0.92 1.36
CA LEU A 45 -12.46 2.04 2.12
C LEU A 45 -13.33 2.93 1.22
N ASP A 46 -12.87 3.24 0.01
CA ASP A 46 -13.65 3.96 -0.99
C ASP A 46 -14.88 3.16 -1.44
N GLY A 47 -14.75 1.84 -1.56
CA GLY A 47 -15.87 0.93 -1.87
C GLY A 47 -16.96 0.99 -0.81
N TRP A 48 -16.58 0.87 0.46
CA TRP A 48 -17.51 0.99 1.59
C TRP A 48 -18.20 2.35 1.63
N GLU A 49 -17.49 3.43 1.31
CA GLU A 49 -18.08 4.75 1.22
C GLU A 49 -19.13 4.82 0.09
N ARG A 50 -18.83 4.27 -1.10
CA ARG A 50 -19.81 4.18 -2.20
C ARG A 50 -21.03 3.34 -1.85
N ASP A 51 -20.86 2.28 -1.09
CA ASP A 51 -21.92 1.37 -0.66
C ASP A 51 -22.73 1.92 0.53
N GLY A 52 -22.42 3.13 1.00
CA GLY A 52 -23.13 3.77 2.12
C GLY A 52 -22.82 3.14 3.48
N MET A 53 -21.74 2.36 3.61
CA MET A 53 -21.34 1.75 4.87
C MET A 53 -20.72 2.79 5.81
N ALA A 54 -21.20 2.82 7.06
CA ALA A 54 -20.72 3.72 8.11
C ALA A 54 -19.68 3.04 9.03
N THR A 55 -18.81 2.21 8.47
CA THR A 55 -17.75 1.51 9.22
C THR A 55 -16.52 2.41 9.41
N ARG A 56 -15.78 2.16 10.49
CA ARG A 56 -14.52 2.84 10.82
C ARG A 56 -13.44 1.81 11.11
N LEU A 57 -12.21 2.12 10.70
CA LEU A 57 -11.01 1.37 11.07
C LEU A 57 -10.02 2.31 11.75
N THR A 58 -9.15 1.75 12.58
CA THR A 58 -7.97 2.45 13.08
C THR A 58 -6.75 1.95 12.31
N LEU A 59 -5.91 2.87 11.83
CA LEU A 59 -4.68 2.56 11.10
C LEU A 59 -3.49 3.28 11.74
N THR A 60 -2.51 2.53 12.21
CA THR A 60 -1.21 3.09 12.54
C THR A 60 -0.42 3.34 11.26
N LEU A 61 0.12 4.54 11.10
CA LEU A 61 1.11 4.85 10.08
C LEU A 61 2.44 5.23 10.77
N SER A 62 3.48 4.40 10.62
CA SER A 62 4.77 4.73 11.23
C SER A 62 5.42 5.95 10.57
N PRO A 63 6.15 6.81 11.31
CA PRO A 63 6.82 7.96 10.72
C PRO A 63 7.82 7.59 9.62
N THR A 64 8.55 6.47 9.76
CA THR A 64 9.42 5.92 8.70
C THR A 64 8.65 5.60 7.43
N LEU A 65 7.48 4.97 7.54
CA LEU A 65 6.66 4.60 6.40
C LEU A 65 6.13 5.86 5.70
N CYS A 66 5.60 6.83 6.46
CA CYS A 66 5.16 8.11 5.92
C CYS A 66 6.26 8.85 5.16
N ALA A 67 7.50 8.85 5.70
CA ALA A 67 8.65 9.47 5.04
C ALA A 67 8.97 8.77 3.70
N MET A 68 8.96 7.44 3.66
CA MET A 68 9.23 6.68 2.44
C MET A 68 8.12 6.80 1.39
N LEU A 69 6.84 6.78 1.80
CA LEU A 69 5.70 6.91 0.88
C LEU A 69 5.64 8.27 0.17
N ARG A 70 6.28 9.30 0.75
CA ARG A 70 6.38 10.65 0.19
C ARG A 70 7.74 10.96 -0.42
N ASP A 71 8.67 10.02 -0.43
CA ASP A 71 9.98 10.23 -1.03
C ASP A 71 9.90 10.16 -2.57
N PRO A 72 10.30 11.20 -3.31
CA PRO A 72 10.15 11.24 -4.76
C PRO A 72 10.91 10.12 -5.49
N LEU A 73 12.10 9.73 -4.99
CA LEU A 73 12.89 8.66 -5.59
C LEU A 73 12.16 7.32 -5.46
N LEU A 74 11.63 7.01 -4.28
CA LEU A 74 10.86 5.78 -4.05
C LEU A 74 9.54 5.78 -4.82
N GLN A 75 8.85 6.92 -4.93
CA GLN A 75 7.64 7.03 -5.75
C GLN A 75 7.90 6.77 -7.23
N GLU A 76 9.01 7.26 -7.77
CA GLU A 76 9.41 7.01 -9.16
C GLU A 76 9.79 5.53 -9.37
N ARG A 77 10.59 4.96 -8.45
CA ARG A 77 10.97 3.54 -8.49
C ARG A 77 9.76 2.61 -8.37
N TYR A 78 8.81 2.93 -7.50
CA TYR A 78 7.55 2.20 -7.37
C TYR A 78 6.73 2.25 -8.66
N ALA A 79 6.58 3.43 -9.28
CA ALA A 79 5.87 3.54 -10.55
C ALA A 79 6.50 2.64 -11.63
N ARG A 80 7.83 2.64 -11.74
CA ARG A 80 8.57 1.76 -12.65
C ARG A 80 8.38 0.28 -12.32
N HIS A 81 8.41 -0.07 -11.03
CA HIS A 81 8.18 -1.44 -10.56
C HIS A 81 6.77 -1.92 -10.96
N LEU A 82 5.75 -1.12 -10.69
CA LEU A 82 4.35 -1.44 -11.01
C LEU A 82 4.12 -1.55 -12.53
N ASP A 83 4.70 -0.67 -13.34
CA ASP A 83 4.63 -0.79 -14.79
C ASP A 83 5.33 -2.07 -15.30
N GLY A 84 6.45 -2.46 -14.67
CA GLY A 84 7.11 -3.73 -14.95
C GLY A 84 6.25 -4.96 -14.60
N LEU A 85 5.50 -4.92 -13.49
CA LEU A 85 4.55 -5.97 -13.14
C LEU A 85 3.40 -6.07 -14.14
N ILE A 86 2.88 -4.94 -14.61
CA ILE A 86 1.83 -4.89 -15.65
C ILE A 86 2.35 -5.46 -16.97
N GLU A 87 3.56 -5.07 -17.39
CA GLU A 87 4.21 -5.61 -18.58
C GLU A 87 4.40 -7.13 -18.47
N LEU A 88 4.91 -7.60 -17.33
CA LEU A 88 5.09 -9.03 -17.07
C LEU A 88 3.75 -9.77 -17.12
N ALA A 89 2.71 -9.26 -16.47
CA ALA A 89 1.38 -9.85 -16.52
C ALA A 89 0.83 -9.89 -17.96
N GLY A 90 1.10 -8.86 -18.77
CA GLY A 90 0.76 -8.85 -20.20
C GLY A 90 1.48 -9.94 -21.00
N LYS A 91 2.75 -10.21 -20.71
CA LYS A 91 3.50 -11.33 -21.30
C LYS A 91 2.94 -12.68 -20.86
N GLU A 92 2.56 -12.80 -19.58
CA GLU A 92 1.94 -14.02 -19.04
C GLU A 92 0.58 -14.30 -19.66
N LEU A 93 -0.22 -13.27 -19.97
CA LEU A 93 -1.45 -13.42 -20.74
C LEU A 93 -1.17 -14.06 -22.11
N HIS A 94 -0.16 -13.57 -22.83
CA HIS A 94 0.21 -14.14 -24.12
C HIS A 94 0.70 -15.59 -23.98
N ARG A 95 1.59 -15.85 -23.01
CA ARG A 95 2.16 -17.19 -22.74
C ARG A 95 1.09 -18.22 -22.38
N THR A 96 0.09 -17.81 -21.62
CA THR A 96 -1.01 -18.68 -21.13
C THR A 96 -2.22 -18.69 -22.06
N HIS A 97 -2.15 -18.11 -23.26
CA HIS A 97 -3.30 -17.97 -24.17
C HIS A 97 -4.05 -19.30 -24.43
N TRP A 98 -3.31 -20.42 -24.53
CA TRP A 98 -3.88 -21.76 -24.76
C TRP A 98 -4.00 -22.61 -23.49
N ASP A 99 -3.61 -22.08 -22.34
CA ASP A 99 -3.69 -22.75 -21.04
C ASP A 99 -4.93 -22.26 -20.28
N ALA A 100 -6.04 -22.97 -20.45
CA ALA A 100 -7.32 -22.61 -19.84
C ALA A 100 -7.28 -22.61 -18.29
N ALA A 101 -6.33 -23.32 -17.67
CA ALA A 101 -6.20 -23.38 -16.22
C ALA A 101 -5.46 -22.14 -15.68
N LEU A 102 -4.40 -21.69 -16.34
CA LEU A 102 -3.57 -20.56 -15.90
C LEU A 102 -4.04 -19.21 -16.42
N ARG A 103 -4.74 -19.18 -17.57
CA ARG A 103 -5.21 -17.95 -18.20
C ARG A 103 -6.02 -17.04 -17.27
N PRO A 104 -7.01 -17.53 -16.49
CA PRO A 104 -7.78 -16.67 -15.59
C PRO A 104 -6.92 -16.00 -14.49
N ILE A 105 -5.85 -16.67 -14.05
CA ILE A 105 -4.94 -16.13 -13.04
C ILE A 105 -4.10 -14.99 -13.63
N ALA A 106 -3.58 -15.16 -14.85
CA ALA A 106 -2.86 -14.09 -15.54
C ALA A 106 -3.77 -12.86 -15.78
N GLU A 107 -5.05 -13.09 -16.13
CA GLU A 107 -6.05 -12.01 -16.29
C GLU A 107 -6.33 -11.29 -14.98
N PHE A 108 -6.50 -12.03 -13.89
CA PHE A 108 -6.69 -11.45 -12.57
C PHE A 108 -5.56 -10.50 -12.18
N TYR A 109 -4.30 -10.92 -12.31
CA TYR A 109 -3.16 -10.09 -11.93
C TYR A 109 -2.97 -8.89 -12.86
N HIS A 110 -3.12 -9.06 -14.17
CA HIS A 110 -3.05 -7.94 -15.12
C HIS A 110 -4.10 -6.87 -14.79
N GLN A 111 -5.35 -7.27 -14.52
CA GLN A 111 -6.41 -6.36 -14.12
C GLN A 111 -6.17 -5.75 -12.74
N ARG A 112 -5.68 -6.53 -11.77
CA ARG A 112 -5.37 -6.04 -10.41
C ARG A 112 -4.30 -4.97 -10.46
N PHE A 113 -3.17 -5.21 -11.12
CA PHE A 113 -2.09 -4.22 -11.22
C PHE A 113 -2.54 -2.97 -11.99
N GLY A 114 -3.34 -3.13 -13.06
CA GLY A 114 -3.94 -2.00 -13.76
C GLY A 114 -4.81 -1.12 -12.84
N ARG A 115 -5.66 -1.74 -12.01
CA ARG A 115 -6.48 -1.02 -11.02
C ARG A 115 -5.63 -0.34 -9.95
N VAL A 116 -4.62 -1.02 -9.41
CA VAL A 116 -3.67 -0.45 -8.44
C VAL A 116 -2.99 0.79 -9.02
N ARG A 117 -2.52 0.72 -10.28
CA ARG A 117 -1.89 1.85 -10.96
C ARG A 117 -2.86 3.02 -11.11
N GLN A 118 -4.09 2.75 -11.53
CA GLN A 118 -5.13 3.78 -11.66
C GLN A 118 -5.42 4.46 -10.32
N THR A 119 -5.62 3.70 -9.24
CA THR A 119 -5.86 4.26 -7.91
C THR A 119 -4.66 5.08 -7.43
N TYR A 120 -3.44 4.55 -7.53
CA TYR A 120 -2.23 5.26 -7.11
C TYR A 120 -2.01 6.57 -7.89
N GLN A 121 -2.33 6.60 -9.18
CA GLN A 121 -2.29 7.82 -9.98
C GLN A 121 -3.37 8.82 -9.57
N ALA A 122 -4.59 8.35 -9.27
CA ALA A 122 -5.71 9.19 -8.84
C ALA A 122 -5.44 9.89 -7.49
N THR A 123 -4.60 9.32 -6.62
CA THR A 123 -4.16 9.99 -5.39
C THR A 123 -3.02 10.99 -5.60
N GLY A 124 -2.63 11.28 -6.85
CA GLY A 124 -1.46 12.12 -7.14
C GLY A 124 -0.15 11.49 -6.65
N ARG A 125 -0.09 10.16 -6.52
CA ARG A 125 1.01 9.39 -5.93
C ARG A 125 1.29 9.66 -4.43
N ASP A 126 0.45 10.43 -3.74
CA ASP A 126 0.57 10.68 -2.29
C ASP A 126 -0.44 9.83 -1.50
N LEU A 127 -0.02 8.61 -1.13
CA LEU A 127 -0.85 7.71 -0.32
C LEU A 127 -1.11 8.25 1.09
N VAL A 128 -0.17 9.01 1.66
CA VAL A 128 -0.31 9.60 3.00
C VAL A 128 -1.42 10.65 2.97
N ALA A 129 -1.47 11.50 1.94
CA ALA A 129 -2.58 12.43 1.76
C ALA A 129 -3.92 11.70 1.52
N ALA A 130 -3.92 10.60 0.76
CA ALA A 130 -5.14 9.82 0.52
C ALA A 130 -5.72 9.24 1.81
N PHE A 131 -4.89 8.66 2.69
CA PHE A 131 -5.33 8.22 4.01
C PHE A 131 -5.80 9.39 4.89
N GLY A 132 -5.10 10.53 4.83
CA GLY A 132 -5.51 11.75 5.54
C GLY A 132 -6.91 12.22 5.16
N GLN A 133 -7.26 12.20 3.86
CA GLN A 133 -8.61 12.55 3.39
C GLN A 133 -9.68 11.60 3.93
N LEU A 134 -9.38 10.30 4.08
CA LEU A 134 -10.30 9.33 4.69
C LEU A 134 -10.49 9.58 6.18
N GLN A 135 -9.45 10.07 6.86
CA GLN A 135 -9.56 10.53 8.25
C GLN A 135 -10.44 11.76 8.37
N ASP A 136 -10.26 12.76 7.51
CA ASP A 136 -11.06 13.99 7.52
C ASP A 136 -12.55 13.70 7.30
N ARG A 137 -12.88 12.65 6.54
CA ARG A 137 -14.25 12.16 6.32
C ARG A 137 -14.77 11.26 7.45
N GLY A 138 -13.97 10.96 8.47
CA GLY A 138 -14.35 10.11 9.60
C GLY A 138 -14.50 8.62 9.25
N ARG A 139 -13.85 8.17 8.18
CA ARG A 139 -13.81 6.75 7.74
C ARG A 139 -12.65 5.98 8.34
N LEU A 140 -11.58 6.69 8.67
CA LEU A 140 -10.34 6.14 9.20
C LEU A 140 -9.90 6.95 10.43
N GLU A 141 -9.42 6.29 11.46
CA GLU A 141 -8.72 6.94 12.57
C GLU A 141 -7.23 6.64 12.42
N ILE A 142 -6.40 7.66 12.17
CA ILE A 142 -4.96 7.47 12.02
C ILE A 142 -4.28 7.70 13.36
N ILE A 143 -3.47 6.73 13.76
CA ILE A 143 -2.58 6.83 14.92
C ILE A 143 -1.12 6.71 14.48
N THR A 144 -0.19 7.07 15.37
CA THR A 144 1.25 7.02 15.11
C THR A 144 1.97 6.07 16.07
N CYS A 145 3.26 5.87 15.86
CA CYS A 145 4.16 5.12 16.74
C CYS A 145 5.49 5.88 16.94
N ALA A 146 6.45 5.24 17.62
CA ALA A 146 7.81 5.77 17.75
C ALA A 146 8.44 6.06 16.37
N ALA A 147 9.30 7.08 16.29
CA ALA A 147 9.84 7.62 15.05
C ALA A 147 10.35 6.54 14.07
N THR A 148 11.18 5.61 14.56
CA THR A 148 11.74 4.49 13.80
C THR A 148 11.23 3.13 14.28
N HIS A 149 10.08 3.12 14.96
CA HIS A 149 9.52 1.90 15.57
C HIS A 149 10.47 1.21 16.56
N ALA A 150 11.20 2.03 17.33
CA ALA A 150 12.13 1.52 18.33
C ALA A 150 11.43 0.76 19.46
N VAL A 151 12.11 -0.24 20.00
CA VAL A 151 11.68 -0.96 21.21
C VAL A 151 11.94 -0.08 22.43
N LEU A 152 10.99 0.83 22.70
CA LEU A 152 11.13 1.87 23.72
C LEU A 152 11.61 1.38 25.09
N PRO A 153 11.14 0.22 25.63
CA PRO A 153 11.62 -0.27 26.92
C PRO A 153 13.14 -0.53 26.97
N LEU A 154 13.77 -0.83 25.84
CA LEU A 154 15.23 -1.06 25.77
C LEU A 154 16.04 0.23 25.57
N LEU A 155 15.36 1.36 25.35
CA LEU A 155 16.00 2.67 25.22
C LEU A 155 15.95 3.48 26.52
N ALA A 156 15.16 3.05 27.50
CA ALA A 156 14.95 3.79 28.75
C ALA A 156 16.15 3.74 29.72
N ASP A 157 17.12 2.85 29.49
CA ASP A 157 18.29 2.62 30.35
C ASP A 157 19.59 3.31 29.85
N HIS A 158 19.47 4.31 28.96
CA HIS A 158 20.59 5.10 28.45
C HIS A 158 20.35 6.61 28.59
#